data_AF-A0A840HVJ3-F1
#
_entry.id   AF-A0A840HVJ3-F1
#
_cell.length_a   1.000
_cell.length_b   1.000
_cell.length_c   1.000
_cell.angle_alpha   90.00
_cell.angle_beta   90.00
_cell.angle_gamma   90.00
#
_symmetry.space_group_name_H-M   'P 1'
#
loop_
_entity.id
_entity.type
_entity.pdbx_description
1 polymer ?
#
loop_
_entity_poly.entity_id
_entity_poly.type
_entity_poly.pdbx_seq_one_letter_code
_entity_poly.pdbx_strand_id
1 'polypeptide(L)' 'MTGALRRSEVDGILTLTLNKPELRNPISDKDVLAAVVQAICHATADHEEAVNAFLEKRAPSFTAA' A
#
# COMPACT_ATOMS: atom_id res chain seq x y z
N MET A 1 -16.53 1.91 9.88
CA MET A 1 -15.89 0.68 9.37
C MET A 1 -14.39 0.86 9.44
N THR A 2 -13.71 0.16 10.35
CA THR A 2 -12.24 0.12 10.40
C THR A 2 -11.75 -0.84 9.31
N GLY A 3 -10.81 -0.43 8.47
CA GLY A 3 -10.26 -1.28 7.42
C GLY A 3 -9.46 -2.46 7.96
N ALA A 4 -9.16 -3.44 7.08
CA ALA A 4 -8.37 -4.63 7.41
C ALA A 4 -6.92 -4.31 7.83
N LEU A 5 -6.42 -3.12 7.49
CA LEU A 5 -5.11 -2.61 7.86
C LEU A 5 -5.19 -1.22 8.49
N ARG A 6 -4.28 -0.96 9.42
CA ARG A 6 -3.87 0.39 9.82
C ARG A 6 -2.50 0.70 9.22
N ARG A 7 -2.31 1.95 8.79
CA ARG A 7 -1.08 2.46 8.18
C ARG A 7 -0.52 3.58 9.04
N SER A 8 0.79 3.59 9.25
CA SER A 8 1.55 4.68 9.87
C SER A 8 2.86 4.86 9.13
N GLU A 9 3.28 6.09 8.90
CA GLU A 9 4.55 6.40 8.23
C GLU A 9 5.33 7.39 9.09
N VAL A 10 6.56 7.00 9.45
CA VAL A 10 7.45 7.81 10.29
C VAL A 10 8.87 7.63 9.77
N ASP A 11 9.57 8.74 9.50
CA ASP A 11 10.96 8.76 9.04
C ASP A 11 11.26 7.83 7.85
N GLY A 12 10.34 7.78 6.87
CA GLY A 12 10.47 6.94 5.68
C GLY A 12 10.16 5.46 5.90
N ILE A 13 9.65 5.08 7.08
CA ILE A 13 9.27 3.70 7.40
C ILE A 13 7.75 3.58 7.38
N LEU A 14 7.22 2.85 6.40
CA LEU A 14 5.81 2.46 6.35
C LEU A 14 5.56 1.25 7.27
N THR A 15 4.80 1.46 8.34
CA THR A 15 4.32 0.40 9.24
C THR A 15 2.89 0.01 8.90
N LEU A 16 2.67 -1.28 8.61
CA LEU A 16 1.35 -1.87 8.36
C LEU A 16 0.94 -2.75 9.55
N THR A 17 -0.20 -2.44 10.17
CA THR A 17 -0.76 -3.25 11.26
C THR A 17 -2.01 -3.97 10.80
N LEU A 18 -2.03 -5.31 10.91
CA LEU A 18 -3.21 -6.12 10.68
C LEU A 18 -4.29 -5.77 11.73
N ASN A 19 -5.49 -5.44 11.26
CA ASN A 19 -6.55 -4.86 12.09
C ASN A 19 -7.85 -5.69 12.00
N LYS A 20 -7.73 -7.02 12.11
CA LYS A 20 -8.82 -7.99 12.32
C LYS A 20 -8.55 -8.87 13.56
N PRO A 21 -8.39 -8.28 14.76
CA PRO A 21 -7.98 -9.00 15.97
C PRO A 21 -8.98 -10.10 16.39
N GLU A 22 -10.27 -9.89 16.18
CA GLU A 22 -11.33 -10.87 16.43
C GLU A 22 -11.19 -12.15 15.60
N LEU A 23 -10.53 -12.07 14.45
CA LEU A 23 -10.19 -13.22 13.60
C LEU A 23 -8.74 -13.69 13.79
N ARG A 24 -8.01 -13.11 14.75
CA ARG A 24 -6.57 -13.33 14.99
C ARG A 24 -5.68 -12.94 13.79
N ASN A 25 -6.02 -11.86 13.10
CA ASN A 25 -5.22 -11.30 12.01
C ASN A 25 -4.75 -12.35 10.97
N PRO A 26 -5.70 -13.06 10.32
CA PRO A 26 -5.37 -14.11 9.37
C PRO A 26 -4.71 -13.52 8.12
N ILE A 27 -3.45 -13.86 7.85
CA ILE A 27 -2.71 -13.39 6.67
C ILE A 27 -3.31 -13.95 5.37
N SER A 28 -3.89 -15.14 5.43
CA SER A 28 -4.51 -15.81 4.27
C SER A 28 -5.90 -15.29 3.92
N ASP A 29 -6.47 -14.39 4.73
CA ASP A 29 -7.74 -13.76 4.42
C ASP A 29 -7.59 -12.84 3.20
N LYS A 30 -8.55 -12.93 2.27
CA LYS A 30 -8.45 -12.26 0.97
C LYS A 30 -8.41 -10.75 1.12
N ASP A 31 -9.18 -10.17 2.05
CA ASP A 31 -9.21 -8.73 2.25
C ASP A 31 -7.90 -8.24 2.87
N VAL A 32 -7.36 -8.99 3.84
CA VAL A 32 -6.07 -8.69 4.46
C VAL A 32 -4.96 -8.74 3.41
N LEU A 33 -4.90 -9.81 2.63
CA LEU A 33 -3.89 -9.97 1.59
C LEU A 33 -3.98 -8.87 0.54
N ALA A 34 -5.18 -8.58 0.02
CA ALA A 34 -5.39 -7.53 -0.96
C ALA A 34 -4.98 -6.16 -0.42
N ALA A 35 -5.34 -5.85 0.83
CA ALA A 35 -4.97 -4.60 1.46
C ALA A 35 -3.45 -4.47 1.66
N VAL A 36 -2.75 -5.56 2.02
CA VAL A 36 -1.29 -5.56 2.21
C VAL A 36 -0.59 -5.33 0.88
N VAL A 37 -0.96 -6.08 -0.16
CA VAL A 37 -0.37 -5.93 -1.49
C VAL A 37 -0.59 -4.52 -2.02
N GLN A 38 -1.81 -4.00 -1.91
CA GLN A 38 -2.10 -2.62 -2.33
C GLN A 38 -1.26 -1.60 -1.54
N ALA A 39 -1.11 -1.78 -0.22
CA ALA A 39 -0.33 -0.86 0.59
C ALA A 39 1.16 -0.83 0.21
N ILE A 40 1.73 -2.00 -0.11
CA ILE A 40 3.12 -2.13 -0.57
C ILE A 40 3.27 -1.52 -1.96
N CYS A 41 2.42 -1.89 -2.92
CA CYS A 41 2.50 -1.36 -4.28
C CYS A 41 2.32 0.16 -4.32
N HIS A 42 1.46 0.73 -3.47
CA HIS A 42 1.26 2.18 -3.40
C HIS A 42 2.44 2.94 -2.77
N ALA A 43 3.36 2.23 -2.10
CA ALA A 43 4.51 2.83 -1.45
C ALA A 43 5.77 2.82 -2.32
N THR A 44 5.69 2.29 -3.56
CA THR A 44 6.84 2.28 -4.48
C THR A 44 7.00 3.64 -5.17
N ALA A 45 8.25 3.99 -5.48
CA ALA A 45 8.54 5.19 -6.26
C ALA A 45 7.88 5.14 -7.65
N ASP A 46 7.77 3.95 -8.23
CA ASP A 46 7.09 3.75 -9.52
C ASP A 46 5.58 4.02 -9.44
N HIS A 47 4.92 3.78 -8.30
CA HIS A 47 3.52 4.17 -8.11
C HIS A 47 3.37 5.69 -8.04
N GLU A 48 4.23 6.36 -7.28
CA GLU A 48 4.25 7.82 -7.19
C GLU A 48 4.49 8.45 -8.58
N GLU A 49 5.47 7.94 -9.33
CA GLU A 49 5.76 8.37 -10.69
C GLU A 49 4.59 8.13 -11.65
N ALA A 50 3.92 6.97 -11.57
CA ALA A 50 2.73 6.69 -12.38
C ALA A 50 1.63 7.73 -12.14
N VAL A 51 1.37 8.06 -10.87
CA VAL A 51 0.36 9.06 -10.48
C VAL A 51 0.74 10.44 -10.99
N ASN A 52 1.99 10.86 -10.77
CA ASN A 52 2.48 12.18 -11.21
C ASN A 52 2.44 12.31 -12.73
N ALA A 53 2.93 11.32 -13.48
CA ALA A 53 2.92 11.32 -14.94
C ALA A 53 1.49 11.41 -15.51
N PHE A 54 0.54 10.69 -14.88
CA PHE A 54 -0.87 10.75 -15.27
C PHE A 54 -1.47 12.14 -15.07
N LEU A 55 -1.23 12.75 -13.91
CA LEU A 55 -1.72 14.10 -13.59
C LEU A 55 -1.12 15.16 -14.52
N GLU A 56 0.16 15.03 -14.84
CA GLU A 56 0.91 15.94 -15.74
C GLU A 56 0.67 15.66 -17.24
N LYS A 57 -0.04 14.58 -17.58
CA LYS A 57 -0.32 14.12 -18.96
C LYS A 57 0.95 13.89 -19.79
N ARG A 58 2.00 13.39 -19.16
CA ARG A 58 3.25 12.96 -19.81
C ARG A 58 3.38 11.43 -19.78
N ALA A 59 4.32 10.88 -20.54
CA ALA A 59 4.67 9.48 -20.40
C ALA A 59 5.38 9.23 -19.05
N PRO A 60 5.09 8.12 -18.35
CA PRO A 60 5.79 7.75 -17.12
C PRO A 60 7.19 7.17 -17.39
N SER A 61 8.10 7.33 -16.43
CA SER A 61 9.46 6.75 -16.46
C SER A 61 9.69 5.84 -15.25
N PHE A 62 9.47 4.54 -15.40
CA PHE A 62 9.64 3.56 -14.32
C PHE A 62 11.09 3.13 -14.13
N THR A 63 11.45 2.83 -12.89
CA THR A 63 12.81 2.44 -12.50
C THR A 63 12.88 1.02 -11.91
N ALA A 64 11.73 0.38 -11.65
CA ALA A 64 11.62 -0.94 -11.05
C ALA A 64 12.34 -1.07 -9.69
N ALA A 65 12.39 0.02 -8.93
CA ALA A 65 12.97 0.10 -7.58
C ALA A 65 12.05 -0.50 -6.52
#